data_AF-A0A1H1DXQ8-F1
#
_entry.id   AF-A0A1H1DXQ8-F1
#
_cell.length_a   1.000
_cell.length_b   1.000
_cell.length_c   1.000
_cell.angle_alpha   90.00
_cell.angle_beta   90.00
_cell.angle_gamma   90.00
#
_symmetry.space_group_name_H-M   'P 1'
#
loop_
_entity.id
_entity.type
_entity.pdbx_description
1 polymer ?
#
loop_
_entity_poly.entity_id
_entity_poly.type
_entity_poly.pdbx_seq_one_letter_code
_entity_poly.pdbx_strand_id
1 'polypeptide(L)'
;MPICKNCGKRWAWKQTVKTLFRLKCPHCHKRQYESASSRKRTAMIGLIPLIALPINELLNLPWWMVGVLMLPMIAVIWTIYPFIIEISDEEEPLW
;
A
#
# COMPACT_ATOMS: atom_id res chain seq x y z
N MET A 1 -5.17 2.23 9.88
CA MET A 1 -6.39 2.88 9.33
C MET A 1 -6.19 4.38 9.42
N PRO A 2 -6.33 5.10 8.31
CA PRO A 2 -6.03 6.51 8.28
C PRO A 2 -7.14 7.35 8.94
N ILE A 3 -6.72 8.49 9.49
CA ILE A 3 -7.61 9.52 10.02
C ILE A 3 -7.52 10.70 9.06
N CYS A 4 -8.67 11.21 8.61
CA CYS A 4 -8.67 12.37 7.73
C CYS A 4 -8.14 13.60 8.47
N LYS A 5 -7.13 14.27 7.91
CA LYS A 5 -6.50 15.46 8.51
C LYS A 5 -7.45 16.66 8.57
N ASN A 6 -8.44 16.72 7.68
CA ASN A 6 -9.37 17.85 7.66
C ASN A 6 -10.57 17.71 8.60
N CYS A 7 -11.16 16.52 8.72
CA CYS A 7 -12.38 16.31 9.51
C CYS A 7 -12.21 15.43 10.74
N GLY A 8 -11.01 14.88 10.97
CA GLY A 8 -10.70 14.03 12.13
C GLY A 8 -11.38 12.65 12.13
N LYS A 9 -12.22 12.33 11.14
CA LYS A 9 -12.89 11.02 11.08
C LYS A 9 -11.93 9.92 10.61
N ARG A 10 -11.90 8.81 11.35
CA ARG A 10 -11.20 7.58 10.98
C ARG A 10 -11.96 6.86 9.87
N TRP A 11 -11.24 6.39 8.86
CA TRP A 11 -11.84 5.62 7.77
C TRP A 11 -11.96 4.15 8.17
N ALA A 12 -13.02 3.51 7.70
CA ALA A 12 -13.16 2.05 7.73
C ALA A 12 -12.35 1.42 6.58
N TRP A 13 -11.98 0.15 6.72
CA TRP A 13 -11.10 -0.56 5.78
C TRP A 13 -11.68 -0.52 4.37
N LYS A 14 -12.97 -0.86 4.25
CA LYS A 14 -13.72 -0.85 3.00
C LYS A 14 -13.74 0.55 2.38
N GLN A 15 -13.83 1.61 3.19
CA GLN A 15 -13.81 2.98 2.69
C GLN A 15 -12.43 3.32 2.12
N THR A 16 -11.36 3.02 2.86
CA THR A 16 -9.98 3.24 2.44
C THR A 16 -9.68 2.54 1.11
N VAL A 17 -10.07 1.26 0.98
CA VAL A 17 -9.91 0.50 -0.27
C VAL A 17 -10.71 1.12 -1.42
N LYS A 18 -11.96 1.54 -1.18
CA LYS A 18 -12.80 2.17 -2.22
C LYS A 18 -12.25 3.51 -2.68
N THR A 19 -11.59 4.25 -1.79
CA THR A 19 -11.04 5.58 -2.06
C THR A 19 -9.56 5.56 -2.42
N LEU A 20 -8.90 4.41 -2.45
CA LEU A 20 -7.45 4.27 -2.62
C LEU A 20 -6.93 5.01 -3.86
N PHE A 21 -7.66 4.91 -4.99
CA PHE A 21 -7.29 5.54 -6.26
C PHE A 21 -7.66 7.02 -6.38
N ARG A 22 -8.52 7.54 -5.50
CA ARG A 22 -9.01 8.92 -5.54
C ARG A 22 -8.52 9.78 -4.38
N LEU A 23 -8.10 9.13 -3.29
CA LEU A 23 -7.71 9.71 -2.00
C LEU A 23 -8.64 10.86 -1.57
N LYS A 24 -9.95 10.65 -1.73
CA LYS A 24 -10.99 11.63 -1.34
C LYS A 24 -11.69 11.13 -0.10
N CYS A 25 -11.75 11.97 0.94
CA CYS A 25 -12.40 11.59 2.18
C CYS A 25 -13.90 11.29 1.94
N PRO A 26 -14.42 10.13 2.39
CA PRO A 26 -15.83 9.77 2.20
C PRO A 26 -16.80 10.59 3.06
N HIS A 27 -16.29 11.35 4.04
CA HIS A 27 -17.11 12.15 4.95
C HIS A 27 -17.15 13.63 4.59
N CYS A 28 -15.98 14.26 4.43
CA CYS A 28 -15.88 15.69 4.12
C CYS A 28 -15.61 15.98 2.65
N HIS A 29 -15.42 14.95 1.82
CA HIS A 29 -15.18 15.07 0.38
C HIS A 29 -13.94 15.89 0.00
N LYS A 30 -13.08 16.25 0.96
CA LYS A 30 -11.82 16.90 0.66
C LYS A 30 -10.81 15.88 0.14
N ARG A 31 -10.01 16.33 -0.83
CA ARG A 31 -8.88 15.57 -1.33
C ARG A 31 -7.85 15.44 -0.23
N GLN A 32 -7.18 14.31 -0.21
CA GLN A 32 -6.09 14.01 0.69
C GLN A 32 -4.96 13.40 -0.13
N TYR A 33 -3.78 13.38 0.45
CA TYR A 33 -2.57 12.88 -0.18
C TYR A 33 -1.95 11.80 0.69
N GLU A 34 -1.22 10.87 0.09
CA GLU A 34 -0.40 9.96 0.88
C GLU A 34 0.83 10.72 1.38
N SER A 35 1.15 10.59 2.68
CA SER A 35 2.32 11.26 3.24
C SER A 35 3.62 10.79 2.59
N ALA A 36 4.67 11.60 2.63
CA ALA A 36 5.99 11.20 2.15
C ALA A 36 6.54 9.99 2.92
N SER A 37 6.28 9.92 4.24
CA SER A 37 6.64 8.77 5.09
C SER A 37 5.96 7.48 4.63
N SER A 38 4.65 7.53 4.38
CA SER A 38 3.86 6.39 3.91
C SER A 38 4.31 5.94 2.52
N ARG A 39 4.51 6.87 1.58
CA ARG A 39 5.02 6.53 0.24
C ARG A 39 6.37 5.82 0.29
N LYS A 40 7.31 6.31 1.11
CA LYS A 40 8.61 5.66 1.31
C LYS A 40 8.47 4.26 1.89
N ARG A 41 7.61 4.09 2.92
CA ARG A 41 7.37 2.78 3.55
C ARG A 41 6.71 1.80 2.59
N THR A 42 5.70 2.23 1.85
CA THR A 42 5.00 1.44 0.84
C THR A 42 5.94 1.04 -0.28
N ALA A 43 6.80 1.95 -0.75
CA ALA A 43 7.81 1.63 -1.76
C ALA A 43 8.76 0.53 -1.25
N MET A 44 9.26 0.63 -0.02
CA MET A 44 10.10 -0.43 0.58
C MET A 44 9.38 -1.77 0.69
N ILE A 45 8.11 -1.78 1.13
CA ILE A 45 7.30 -3.01 1.22
C ILE A 45 7.05 -3.60 -0.18
N GLY A 46 6.84 -2.76 -1.20
CA GLY A 46 6.66 -3.17 -2.57
C GLY A 46 7.88 -3.86 -3.20
N LEU A 47 9.07 -3.70 -2.62
CA LEU A 47 10.29 -4.38 -3.06
C LEU A 47 10.45 -5.79 -2.46
N ILE A 48 9.73 -6.12 -1.38
CA ILE A 48 9.82 -7.44 -0.71
C ILE A 48 9.63 -8.62 -1.67
N PRO A 49 8.66 -8.59 -2.62
CA PRO A 49 8.48 -9.69 -3.55
C PRO A 49 9.72 -9.98 -4.42
N LEU A 50 10.60 -9.00 -4.66
CA LEU A 50 11.84 -9.21 -5.44
C LEU A 50 12.80 -10.20 -4.77
N ILE A 51 12.70 -10.39 -3.44
CA ILE A 51 13.48 -11.39 -2.70
C ILE A 51 13.14 -12.81 -3.15
N ALA A 52 11.97 -13.04 -3.73
CA ALA A 52 11.57 -14.35 -4.24
C ALA A 52 12.24 -14.73 -5.57
N LEU A 53 12.83 -13.77 -6.29
CA LEU A 53 13.50 -14.04 -7.58
C LEU A 53 14.63 -15.07 -7.47
N PRO A 54 15.62 -14.94 -6.57
CA PRO A 54 16.71 -15.92 -6.46
C PRO A 54 16.28 -17.32 -5.95
N ILE A 55 15.04 -17.48 -5.44
CA ILE A 55 14.55 -18.77 -4.93
C ILE A 55 14.53 -19.84 -6.02
N ASN A 56 14.33 -19.42 -7.28
CA ASN A 56 14.31 -20.32 -8.42
C ASN A 56 15.62 -21.12 -8.54
N GLU A 57 16.76 -20.44 -8.39
CA GLU A 57 18.09 -21.02 -8.55
C GLU A 57 18.47 -21.83 -7.31
N LEU A 58 18.14 -21.34 -6.11
CA LEU A 58 18.42 -22.04 -4.86
C LEU A 58 17.68 -23.39 -4.76
N LEU A 59 16.47 -23.48 -5.31
CA LEU A 59 15.61 -24.67 -5.21
C LEU A 59 15.46 -25.43 -6.54
N ASN A 60 16.17 -25.02 -7.60
CA ASN A 60 16.00 -25.54 -8.97
C ASN A 60 14.53 -25.57 -9.42
N LEU A 61 13.77 -24.53 -9.09
CA LEU A 61 12.36 -24.41 -9.44
C LEU A 61 12.19 -23.75 -10.80
N PRO A 62 11.20 -24.18 -11.60
CA PRO A 62 10.87 -23.50 -12.84
C PRO A 62 10.27 -22.11 -12.55
N TRP A 63 10.55 -21.15 -13.44
CA TRP A 63 10.17 -19.73 -13.28
C TRP A 63 8.68 -19.49 -13.02
N TRP A 64 7.80 -20.33 -13.56
CA TRP A 64 6.36 -20.20 -13.35
C TRP A 64 5.94 -20.47 -11.90
N MET A 65 6.64 -21.35 -11.18
CA MET A 65 6.36 -21.62 -9.77
C MET A 65 6.70 -20.42 -8.89
N VAL A 66 7.77 -19.68 -9.22
CA VAL A 66 8.11 -18.41 -8.55
C VAL A 66 6.98 -17.40 -8.72
N GLY A 67 6.42 -17.30 -9.95
CA GLY A 67 5.25 -16.46 -10.22
C GLY A 67 4.04 -16.82 -9.36
N VAL A 68 3.77 -18.12 -9.18
CA VAL A 68 2.69 -18.59 -8.29
C VAL A 68 2.95 -18.25 -6.82
N LEU A 69 4.20 -18.34 -6.36
CA LEU A 69 4.61 -17.96 -4.99
C LEU A 69 4.50 -16.45 -4.72
N MET A 70 4.63 -15.62 -5.75
CA MET A 70 4.51 -14.16 -5.64
C MET A 70 3.06 -13.69 -5.43
N LEU A 71 2.08 -14.39 -6.02
CA LEU A 71 0.66 -14.03 -5.92
C LEU A 71 0.16 -13.86 -4.48
N PRO A 72 0.37 -14.82 -3.54
CA PRO A 72 -0.06 -14.64 -2.16
C PRO A 72 0.67 -13.49 -1.46
N MET A 73 1.96 -13.26 -1.75
CA MET A 73 2.69 -12.12 -1.16
C MET A 73 2.08 -10.79 -1.58
N ILE A 74 1.77 -10.63 -2.87
CA ILE A 74 1.13 -9.43 -3.40
C ILE A 74 -0.26 -9.27 -2.76
N ALA A 75 -1.06 -10.33 -2.68
CA ALA A 75 -2.38 -10.28 -2.04
C ALA A 75 -2.31 -9.83 -0.58
N VAL A 76 -1.31 -10.30 0.18
CA VAL A 76 -1.06 -9.88 1.56
C VAL A 76 -0.68 -8.41 1.63
N ILE A 77 0.22 -7.93 0.76
CA ILE A 77 0.61 -6.51 0.70
C ILE A 77 -0.61 -5.63 0.46
N TRP A 78 -1.47 -5.98 -0.52
CA TRP A 78 -2.68 -5.21 -0.83
C TRP A 78 -3.71 -5.18 0.30
N THR A 79 -3.86 -6.28 1.05
CA THR A 79 -4.80 -6.32 2.18
C THR A 79 -4.30 -5.51 3.38
N ILE A 80 -2.98 -5.49 3.60
CA ILE A 80 -2.33 -4.76 4.70
C ILE A 80 -2.12 -3.28 4.36
N TYR A 81 -1.94 -2.91 3.10
CA TYR A 81 -1.74 -1.53 2.63
C TYR A 81 -2.67 -0.48 3.29
N PRO A 82 -4.01 -0.64 3.33
CA PRO A 82 -4.92 0.32 3.97
C PRO A 82 -4.73 0.47 5.49
N PHE A 83 -4.00 -0.43 6.14
CA PHE A 83 -3.62 -0.30 7.54
C PHE A 83 -2.37 0.55 7.74
N ILE A 84 -1.44 0.48 6.77
CA ILE A 84 -0.14 1.15 6.80
C ILE A 84 -0.22 2.57 6.23
N ILE A 85 -1.14 2.82 5.29
CA ILE A 85 -1.25 4.12 4.63
C ILE A 85 -1.49 5.25 5.64
N GLU A 86 -0.64 6.27 5.57
CA GLU A 86 -0.76 7.50 6.32
C GLU A 86 -1.11 8.65 5.35
N ILE A 87 -2.05 9.48 5.78
CA ILE A 87 -2.67 10.49 4.95
C ILE A 87 -2.25 11.89 5.43
N SER A 88 -1.91 12.75 4.49
CA SER A 88 -1.59 14.16 4.66
C SER A 88 -2.65 15.05 3.98
N ASP A 89 -2.80 16.27 4.45
CA ASP A 89 -3.65 17.29 3.84
C ASP A 89 -2.97 18.00 2.65
N GLU A 90 -1.65 17.92 2.58
CA GLU A 90 -0.83 18.49 1.51
C GLU A 90 0.00 17.41 0.79
N GLU A 91 0.38 17.71 -0.45
CA GLU A 91 1.28 16.85 -1.20
C GLU A 91 2.72 17.11 -0.76
N GLU A 92 3.18 16.35 0.22
CA GLU A 92 4.53 16.48 0.75
C GLU A 92 5.59 16.19 -0.33
N PRO A 93 6.69 16.96 -0.42
CA PRO A 93 7.82 16.58 -1.26
C PRO A 93 8.48 15.30 -0.72
N LEU A 94 9.01 14.47 -1.63
CA LEU A 94 9.74 13.24 -1.27
C LEU A 94 11.22 13.49 -0.92
N TRP A 95 11.70 14.70 -1.22
CA TRP A 95 13.08 15.18 -1.08
C TRP A 95 13.23 16.11 0.13
#